data_AF-A0A6A5VIB7-F1
#
_entry.id   AF-A0A6A5VIB7-F1
#
_cell.length_a   1.000
_cell.length_b   1.000
_cell.length_c   1.000
_cell.angle_alpha   90.00
_cell.angle_beta   90.00
_cell.angle_gamma   90.00
#
_symmetry.space_group_name_H-M   'P 1'
#
loop_
_entity.id
_entity.type
_entity.pdbx_description
1 polymer ?
#
loop_
_entity_poly.entity_id
_entity_poly.type
_entity_poly.pdbx_seq_one_letter_code
_entity_poly.pdbx_strand_id
1 'polypeptide(L)'
;FFLYSYEFDGTTTTSATCNTQHYWTNLFIGAGFVITLDRNYYHGVSGRAPKLGEPGMSQDVQATNNYFYNMKGHAFDVYEGTNLLSEGNVFESVTTPFTNESSAGSIFETDSSSAGTCSAYLGRSCQTNTASGSGSLINKKDTGVLARFQSYGSRWTVVPISASSTKSTVLANAGIGKVN
;
A
#
# COMPACT_ATOMS: atom_id res chain seq x y z
N PHE A 1 -3.02 12.65 6.37
CA PHE A 1 -4.13 11.70 6.60
C PHE A 1 -3.53 10.37 7.00
N PHE A 2 -4.11 9.66 7.99
CA PHE A 2 -3.51 8.45 8.55
C PHE A 2 -4.61 7.39 8.70
N LEU A 3 -4.45 6.25 8.02
CA LEU A 3 -5.33 5.09 8.19
C LEU A 3 -4.51 3.98 8.79
N TYR A 4 -4.91 3.57 9.98
CA TYR A 4 -4.18 2.64 10.78
C TYR A 4 -5.08 1.58 11.39
N SER A 5 -4.69 0.32 11.22
CA SER A 5 -5.38 -0.82 11.81
C SER A 5 -6.85 -0.92 11.42
N TYR A 6 -7.22 -0.47 10.22
CA TYR A 6 -8.56 -0.68 9.67
C TYR A 6 -8.67 -2.03 8.99
N GLU A 7 -9.84 -2.64 9.10
CA GLU A 7 -10.25 -3.79 8.31
C GLU A 7 -11.20 -3.33 7.20
N PHE A 8 -10.84 -3.65 5.96
CA PHE A 8 -11.64 -3.44 4.77
C PHE A 8 -12.10 -4.81 4.27
N ASP A 9 -13.24 -5.27 4.80
CA ASP A 9 -13.92 -6.48 4.35
C ASP A 9 -14.78 -6.17 3.11
N GLY A 10 -14.37 -6.69 1.96
CA GLY A 10 -15.08 -6.55 0.70
C GLY A 10 -16.05 -7.69 0.39
N THR A 11 -16.22 -8.67 1.28
CA THR A 11 -17.07 -9.84 1.04
C THR A 11 -18.51 -9.41 0.82
N THR A 12 -19.06 -9.73 -0.35
CA THR A 12 -20.40 -9.28 -0.73
C THR A 12 -21.09 -10.26 -1.67
N THR A 13 -22.42 -10.34 -1.63
CA THR A 13 -23.22 -11.12 -2.59
C THR A 13 -23.39 -10.39 -3.92
N THR A 14 -23.19 -9.07 -3.96
CA THR A 14 -23.34 -8.22 -5.14
C THR A 14 -22.09 -7.38 -5.35
N SER A 15 -21.44 -7.50 -6.50
CA SER A 15 -20.16 -6.84 -6.81
C SER A 15 -20.15 -6.33 -8.24
N ALA A 16 -19.44 -5.22 -8.47
CA ALA A 16 -19.26 -4.62 -9.80
C ALA A 16 -18.49 -5.55 -10.77
N THR A 17 -17.74 -6.50 -10.22
CA THR A 17 -16.89 -7.47 -10.91
C THR A 17 -17.50 -8.87 -10.93
N CYS A 18 -18.75 -9.03 -10.46
CA CYS A 18 -19.50 -10.29 -10.46
C CYS A 18 -18.76 -11.48 -9.82
N ASN A 19 -17.88 -11.24 -8.84
CA ASN A 19 -16.97 -12.25 -8.27
C ASN A 19 -17.03 -12.33 -6.73
N THR A 20 -18.07 -11.74 -6.14
CA THR A 20 -18.36 -11.62 -4.71
C THR A 20 -17.36 -10.79 -3.91
N GLN A 21 -16.67 -9.84 -4.57
CA GLN A 21 -15.67 -8.97 -3.95
C GLN A 21 -15.91 -7.49 -4.27
N HIS A 22 -15.81 -6.63 -3.26
CA HIS A 22 -16.08 -5.20 -3.40
C HIS A 22 -14.99 -4.48 -4.20
N TYR A 23 -15.36 -3.66 -5.19
CA TYR A 23 -14.39 -2.97 -6.05
C TYR A 23 -14.02 -1.55 -5.58
N TRP A 24 -14.87 -0.89 -4.80
CA TRP A 24 -14.75 0.55 -4.50
C TRP A 24 -14.13 0.81 -3.12
N THR A 25 -12.96 0.24 -2.84
CA THR A 25 -12.40 0.16 -1.48
C THR A 25 -11.94 1.52 -0.92
N ASN A 26 -10.87 2.11 -1.45
CA ASN A 26 -10.32 3.40 -1.03
C ASN A 26 -9.97 4.25 -2.25
N LEU A 27 -10.42 5.51 -2.24
CA LEU A 27 -10.16 6.46 -3.32
C LEU A 27 -9.51 7.73 -2.74
N PHE A 28 -8.21 7.91 -3.02
CA PHE A 28 -7.43 9.06 -2.58
C PHE A 28 -7.12 9.94 -3.78
N ILE A 29 -7.96 10.96 -3.97
CA ILE A 29 -7.96 11.85 -5.14
C ILE A 29 -7.94 13.34 -4.75
N GLY A 30 -7.38 13.66 -3.58
CA GLY A 30 -7.18 15.06 -3.17
C GLY A 30 -5.82 15.59 -3.60
N ALA A 31 -5.72 16.90 -3.74
CA ALA A 31 -4.47 17.59 -4.03
C ALA A 31 -3.70 17.94 -2.74
N GLY A 32 -2.38 17.74 -2.75
CA GLY A 32 -1.47 18.07 -1.65
C GLY A 32 -1.55 17.15 -0.44
N PHE A 33 -2.09 15.93 -0.59
CA PHE A 33 -2.21 15.00 0.54
C PHE A 33 -0.89 14.34 0.88
N VAL A 34 -0.58 14.30 2.18
CA VAL A 34 0.41 13.37 2.75
C VAL A 34 -0.36 12.29 3.50
N ILE A 35 -0.27 11.04 3.03
CA ILE A 35 -1.08 9.92 3.49
C ILE A 35 -0.18 8.82 4.03
N THR A 36 -0.53 8.26 5.18
CA THR A 36 0.04 7.01 5.65
C THR A 36 -1.05 5.94 5.70
N LEU A 37 -0.80 4.82 5.04
CA LEU A 37 -1.60 3.59 5.13
C LEU A 37 -0.75 2.58 5.90
N ASP A 38 -1.06 2.36 7.18
CA ASP A 38 -0.25 1.49 8.04
C ASP A 38 -1.10 0.37 8.67
N ARG A 39 -0.63 -0.88 8.60
CA ARG A 39 -1.26 -2.04 9.28
C ARG A 39 -2.74 -2.27 8.97
N ASN A 40 -3.21 -1.89 7.79
CA ASN A 40 -4.59 -2.16 7.40
C ASN A 40 -4.74 -3.58 6.83
N TYR A 41 -5.92 -4.16 7.02
CA TYR A 41 -6.30 -5.46 6.46
C TYR A 41 -7.25 -5.25 5.28
N TYR A 42 -6.80 -5.59 4.07
CA TYR A 42 -7.60 -5.55 2.86
C TYR A 42 -7.93 -6.98 2.44
N HIS A 43 -9.20 -7.38 2.46
CA HIS A 43 -9.58 -8.73 2.06
C HIS A 43 -10.95 -8.81 1.41
N GLY A 44 -11.12 -9.78 0.51
CA GLY A 44 -12.37 -9.94 -0.21
C GLY A 44 -12.70 -8.72 -1.10
N VAL A 45 -11.71 -7.92 -1.47
CA VAL A 45 -11.85 -6.75 -2.35
C VAL A 45 -11.26 -7.04 -3.74
N SER A 46 -11.78 -6.37 -4.77
CA SER A 46 -11.37 -6.59 -6.17
C SER A 46 -10.79 -5.37 -6.87
N GLY A 47 -10.64 -4.24 -6.19
CA GLY A 47 -10.11 -3.03 -6.81
C GLY A 47 -9.95 -1.88 -5.85
N ARG A 48 -9.23 -0.86 -6.32
CA ARG A 48 -9.04 0.44 -5.65
C ARG A 48 -8.64 0.25 -4.19
N ALA A 49 -7.72 -0.64 -3.90
CA ALA A 49 -7.28 -0.95 -2.55
C ALA A 49 -5.76 -0.72 -2.43
N PRO A 50 -5.30 0.54 -2.51
CA PRO A 50 -6.05 1.78 -2.80
C PRO A 50 -5.98 2.22 -4.28
N LYS A 51 -6.90 3.10 -4.70
CA LYS A 51 -6.66 3.99 -5.85
C LYS A 51 -6.06 5.31 -5.38
N LEU A 52 -4.90 5.64 -5.93
CA LEU A 52 -4.08 6.80 -5.62
C LEU A 52 -3.99 7.71 -6.84
N GLY A 53 -4.72 8.82 -6.76
CA GLY A 53 -4.57 9.96 -7.66
C GLY A 53 -5.53 9.91 -8.83
N GLU A 54 -5.55 11.04 -9.53
CA GLU A 54 -6.24 11.27 -10.80
C GLU A 54 -5.58 12.49 -11.48
N PRO A 55 -5.86 12.76 -12.77
CA PRO A 55 -5.27 13.90 -13.47
C PRO A 55 -5.45 15.21 -12.71
N GLY A 56 -4.37 15.95 -12.51
CA GLY A 56 -4.37 17.24 -11.80
C GLY A 56 -4.25 17.15 -10.27
N MET A 57 -4.22 15.94 -9.69
CA MET A 57 -3.99 15.74 -8.26
C MET A 57 -2.52 15.42 -7.97
N SER A 58 -2.07 15.73 -6.76
CA SER A 58 -0.75 15.36 -6.28
C SER A 58 -0.83 14.89 -4.84
N GLN A 59 -0.07 13.85 -4.50
CA GLN A 59 -0.05 13.30 -3.15
C GLN A 59 1.20 12.47 -2.88
N ASP A 60 1.54 12.36 -1.62
CA ASP A 60 2.66 11.60 -1.10
C ASP A 60 2.11 10.53 -0.14
N VAL A 61 2.32 9.27 -0.47
CA VAL A 61 1.71 8.13 0.22
C VAL A 61 2.78 7.19 0.73
N GLN A 62 2.82 6.97 2.04
CA GLN A 62 3.57 5.87 2.64
C GLN A 62 2.59 4.71 2.87
N ALA A 63 2.71 3.65 2.09
CA ALA A 63 1.94 2.42 2.30
C ALA A 63 2.84 1.37 2.93
N THR A 64 2.53 1.02 4.18
CA THR A 64 3.40 0.18 4.96
C THR A 64 2.70 -0.81 5.86
N ASN A 65 3.32 -1.98 6.04
CA ASN A 65 2.80 -3.07 6.85
C ASN A 65 1.31 -3.42 6.63
N ASN A 66 0.75 -3.16 5.46
CA ASN A 66 -0.62 -3.57 5.14
C ASN A 66 -0.63 -5.04 4.72
N TYR A 67 -1.74 -5.72 5.02
CA TYR A 67 -1.97 -7.09 4.58
C TYR A 67 -3.09 -7.11 3.53
N PHE A 68 -2.74 -7.49 2.31
CA PHE A 68 -3.65 -7.68 1.20
C PHE A 68 -3.87 -9.17 0.98
N TYR A 69 -5.11 -9.62 1.08
CA TYR A 69 -5.45 -11.04 1.07
C TYR A 69 -6.64 -11.36 0.18
N ASN A 70 -6.52 -12.45 -0.59
CA ASN A 70 -7.64 -13.04 -1.35
C ASN A 70 -8.37 -12.01 -2.22
N MET A 71 -7.63 -11.41 -3.16
CA MET A 71 -8.14 -10.39 -4.06
C MET A 71 -8.13 -10.91 -5.48
N LYS A 72 -9.32 -11.16 -6.05
CA LYS A 72 -9.50 -11.71 -7.40
C LYS A 72 -9.28 -10.68 -8.51
N GLY A 73 -9.27 -9.39 -8.16
CA GLY A 73 -8.95 -8.27 -9.06
C GLY A 73 -7.58 -7.68 -8.75
N HIS A 74 -7.54 -6.40 -8.39
CA HIS A 74 -6.27 -5.69 -8.13
C HIS A 74 -6.25 -4.89 -6.83
N ALA A 75 -5.04 -4.58 -6.34
CA ALA A 75 -4.84 -3.75 -5.16
C ALA A 75 -4.56 -2.28 -5.54
N PHE A 76 -3.31 -1.94 -5.85
CA PHE A 76 -2.90 -0.57 -6.12
C PHE A 76 -3.23 -0.13 -7.54
N ASP A 77 -3.91 1.03 -7.64
CA ASP A 77 -3.91 1.89 -8.82
C ASP A 77 -3.15 3.17 -8.51
N VAL A 78 -1.97 3.39 -9.12
CA VAL A 78 -1.13 4.57 -8.82
C VAL A 78 -0.99 5.49 -10.03
N TYR A 79 -1.79 6.56 -10.05
CA TYR A 79 -1.80 7.51 -11.15
C TYR A 79 -0.66 8.54 -11.03
N GLU A 80 -0.44 9.26 -12.13
CA GLU A 80 0.45 10.42 -12.20
C GLU A 80 0.17 11.41 -11.06
N GLY A 81 1.23 12.07 -10.60
CA GLY A 81 1.17 13.02 -9.47
C GLY A 81 1.24 12.36 -8.09
N THR A 82 1.15 11.03 -8.00
CA THR A 82 1.38 10.29 -6.75
C THR A 82 2.85 9.92 -6.59
N ASN A 83 3.40 10.15 -5.40
CA ASN A 83 4.64 9.55 -4.92
C ASN A 83 4.32 8.48 -3.87
N LEU A 84 4.64 7.22 -4.16
CA LEU A 84 4.34 6.10 -3.28
C LEU A 84 5.63 5.46 -2.73
N LEU A 85 5.81 5.51 -1.42
CA LEU A 85 6.76 4.65 -0.71
C LEU A 85 6.02 3.39 -0.25
N SER A 86 6.39 2.24 -0.81
CA SER A 86 5.79 0.94 -0.47
C SER A 86 6.81 0.04 0.23
N GLU A 87 6.61 -0.25 1.51
CA GLU A 87 7.54 -1.05 2.32
C GLU A 87 6.83 -1.93 3.37
N GLY A 88 7.30 -3.16 3.56
CA GLY A 88 6.83 -4.08 4.61
C GLY A 88 5.41 -4.65 4.43
N ASN A 89 4.76 -4.40 3.30
CA ASN A 89 3.43 -4.93 2.97
C ASN A 89 3.50 -6.42 2.61
N VAL A 90 2.39 -7.14 2.85
CA VAL A 90 2.23 -8.55 2.51
C VAL A 90 1.08 -8.70 1.53
N PHE A 91 1.34 -9.32 0.39
CA PHE A 91 0.35 -9.65 -0.64
C PHE A 91 0.20 -11.17 -0.74
N GLU A 92 -0.96 -11.70 -0.37
CA GLU A 92 -1.24 -13.13 -0.37
C GLU A 92 -2.51 -13.43 -1.18
N SER A 93 -2.39 -14.23 -2.24
CA SER A 93 -3.50 -14.50 -3.14
C SER A 93 -4.14 -13.24 -3.73
N VAL A 94 -3.30 -12.29 -4.16
CA VAL A 94 -3.70 -11.05 -4.85
C VAL A 94 -3.37 -11.18 -6.33
N THR A 95 -4.38 -11.27 -7.20
CA THR A 95 -4.17 -11.48 -8.65
C THR A 95 -3.26 -10.41 -9.24
N THR A 96 -3.53 -9.13 -8.96
CA THR A 96 -2.75 -8.00 -9.48
C THR A 96 -2.41 -7.00 -8.37
N PRO A 97 -1.24 -7.11 -7.70
CA PRO A 97 -0.85 -6.17 -6.66
C PRO A 97 -0.76 -4.72 -7.13
N PHE A 98 -0.24 -4.50 -8.34
CA PHE A 98 -0.17 -3.19 -8.98
C PHE A 98 -0.72 -3.30 -10.40
N THR A 99 -1.63 -2.41 -10.77
CA THR A 99 -2.17 -2.34 -12.14
C THR A 99 -1.15 -1.72 -13.11
N ASN A 100 -1.40 -1.85 -14.42
CA ASN A 100 -0.54 -1.25 -15.44
C ASN A 100 -0.52 0.28 -15.35
N GLU A 101 -1.64 0.87 -14.95
CA GLU A 101 -1.82 2.30 -14.68
C GLU A 101 -0.85 2.79 -13.60
N SER A 102 -0.45 1.92 -12.67
CA SER A 102 0.52 2.24 -11.62
C SER A 102 1.89 2.66 -12.15
N SER A 103 2.19 2.37 -13.41
CA SER A 103 3.43 2.81 -14.06
C SER A 103 3.54 4.34 -14.20
N ALA A 104 2.42 5.06 -14.21
CA ALA A 104 2.38 6.52 -14.32
C ALA A 104 2.77 7.24 -13.01
N GLY A 105 2.58 6.60 -11.86
CA GLY A 105 3.01 7.14 -10.57
C GLY A 105 4.53 7.10 -10.37
N SER A 106 5.04 7.92 -9.46
CA SER A 106 6.40 7.81 -8.94
C SER A 106 6.38 6.85 -7.76
N ILE A 107 7.10 5.72 -7.85
CA ILE A 107 6.99 4.64 -6.86
C ILE A 107 8.38 4.20 -6.44
N PHE A 108 8.57 4.09 -5.13
CA PHE A 108 9.67 3.34 -4.54
C PHE A 108 9.09 2.07 -3.91
N GLU A 109 9.16 0.98 -4.66
CA GLU A 109 8.77 -0.35 -4.22
C GLU A 109 9.98 -1.04 -3.58
N THR A 110 9.80 -1.60 -2.38
CA THR A 110 10.90 -2.17 -1.61
C THR A 110 11.01 -3.68 -1.78
N ASP A 111 12.14 -4.12 -2.33
CA ASP A 111 12.57 -5.52 -2.36
C ASP A 111 14.00 -5.66 -1.80
N SER A 112 14.55 -6.87 -1.81
CA SER A 112 15.89 -7.12 -1.27
C SER A 112 17.00 -6.33 -1.97
N SER A 113 16.79 -5.93 -3.22
CA SER A 113 17.78 -5.15 -3.99
C SER A 113 17.71 -3.65 -3.70
N SER A 114 16.54 -3.12 -3.31
CA SER A 114 16.33 -1.69 -3.07
C SER A 114 16.30 -1.28 -1.60
N ALA A 115 16.11 -2.23 -0.68
CA ALA A 115 15.96 -1.96 0.76
C ALA A 115 17.10 -1.09 1.34
N GLY A 116 18.35 -1.37 0.94
CA GLY A 116 19.53 -0.66 1.44
C GLY A 116 19.57 0.82 1.05
N THR A 117 18.98 1.20 -0.10
CA THR A 117 18.96 2.58 -0.63
C THR A 117 18.32 3.56 0.35
N CYS A 118 17.34 3.11 1.13
CA CYS A 118 16.63 3.95 2.09
C CYS A 118 17.54 4.49 3.20
N SER A 119 18.68 3.86 3.48
CA SER A 119 19.57 4.27 4.56
C SER A 119 20.07 5.71 4.38
N ALA A 120 20.33 6.13 3.14
CA ALA A 120 20.81 7.48 2.82
C ALA A 120 19.74 8.57 2.98
N TYR A 121 18.45 8.21 2.93
CA TYR A 121 17.33 9.15 2.94
C TYR A 121 16.58 9.14 4.26
N LEU A 122 16.27 7.93 4.76
CA LEU A 122 15.39 7.69 5.90
C LEU A 122 16.18 7.30 7.16
N GLY A 123 17.51 7.16 7.07
CA GLY A 123 18.37 6.76 8.20
C GLY A 123 18.23 5.28 8.59
N ARG A 124 17.53 4.48 7.79
CA ARG A 124 17.29 3.05 7.99
C ARG A 124 17.14 2.33 6.65
N SER A 125 17.38 1.02 6.64
CA SER A 125 16.90 0.18 5.54
C SER A 125 15.37 0.22 5.48
N CYS A 126 14.80 0.19 4.27
CA CYS A 126 13.38 -0.06 4.10
C CYS A 126 13.06 -1.53 4.38
N GLN A 127 11.80 -1.82 4.67
CA GLN A 127 11.31 -3.20 4.86
C GLN A 127 10.80 -3.74 3.52
N THR A 128 11.24 -4.94 3.14
CA THR A 128 10.84 -5.55 1.87
C THR A 128 9.36 -5.94 1.89
N ASN A 129 8.64 -5.70 0.80
CA ASN A 129 7.31 -6.27 0.60
C ASN A 129 7.42 -7.77 0.23
N THR A 130 6.36 -8.54 0.47
CA THR A 130 6.29 -9.94 0.06
C THR A 130 5.06 -10.22 -0.80
N ALA A 131 5.20 -11.10 -1.78
CA ALA A 131 4.10 -11.58 -2.62
C ALA A 131 4.12 -13.12 -2.64
N SER A 132 3.00 -13.75 -2.29
CA SER A 132 2.86 -15.22 -2.27
C SER A 132 1.51 -15.63 -2.84
N GLY A 133 1.51 -16.55 -3.82
CA GLY A 133 0.30 -16.87 -4.60
C GLY A 133 -0.33 -15.65 -5.27
N SER A 134 0.44 -14.58 -5.47
CA SER A 134 0.02 -13.28 -5.97
C SER A 134 0.73 -12.96 -7.29
N GLY A 135 0.22 -11.97 -8.03
CA GLY A 135 0.94 -11.39 -9.16
C GLY A 135 2.26 -10.72 -8.73
N SER A 136 3.07 -10.34 -9.72
CA SER A 136 4.34 -9.66 -9.47
C SER A 136 4.14 -8.28 -8.84
N LEU A 137 5.06 -7.91 -7.96
CA LEU A 137 5.18 -6.53 -7.49
C LEU A 137 5.80 -5.65 -8.59
N ILE A 138 5.49 -4.35 -8.55
CA ILE A 138 5.99 -3.41 -9.54
C ILE A 138 7.49 -3.14 -9.35
N ASN A 139 8.27 -3.23 -10.42
CA ASN A 139 9.70 -2.94 -10.37
C ASN A 139 9.98 -1.44 -10.62
N LYS A 140 9.68 -0.59 -9.63
CA LYS A 140 9.98 0.85 -9.66
C LYS A 140 10.71 1.27 -8.39
N LYS A 141 11.89 1.89 -8.55
CA LYS A 141 12.80 2.28 -7.46
C LYS A 141 13.11 3.78 -7.50
N ASP A 142 12.09 4.61 -7.63
CA ASP A 142 12.25 6.06 -7.78
C ASP A 142 12.73 6.73 -6.48
N THR A 143 14.00 7.08 -6.41
CA THR A 143 14.61 7.71 -5.22
C THR A 143 14.10 9.12 -4.96
N GLY A 144 13.44 9.78 -5.93
CA GLY A 144 12.75 11.05 -5.71
C GLY A 144 11.66 10.94 -4.65
N VAL A 145 11.00 9.77 -4.57
CA VAL A 145 10.05 9.45 -3.49
C VAL A 145 10.75 9.47 -2.13
N LEU A 146 11.94 8.87 -2.02
CA LEU A 146 12.70 8.84 -0.76
C LEU A 146 13.13 10.24 -0.32
N ALA A 147 13.56 11.09 -1.25
CA ALA A 147 13.90 12.48 -0.98
C ALA A 147 12.68 13.27 -0.45
N ARG A 148 11.49 13.02 -1.00
CA ARG A 148 10.25 13.61 -0.46
C ARG A 148 9.99 13.17 0.98
N PHE A 149 10.05 11.86 1.27
CA PHE A 149 9.81 11.36 2.62
C PHE A 149 10.86 11.79 3.63
N GLN A 150 12.11 11.96 3.20
CA GLN A 150 13.16 12.60 4.02
C GLN A 150 12.75 14.01 4.45
N SER A 151 12.15 14.81 3.56
CA SER A 151 11.74 16.19 3.86
C SER A 151 10.62 16.28 4.91
N TYR A 152 9.79 15.24 5.04
CA TYR A 152 8.75 15.18 6.06
C TYR A 152 9.26 14.76 7.45
N GLY A 153 10.38 14.05 7.50
CA GLY A 153 10.93 13.49 8.73
C GLY A 153 9.96 12.55 9.46
N SER A 154 10.20 12.34 10.76
CA SER A 154 9.40 11.44 11.60
C SER A 154 7.99 11.96 11.94
N ARG A 155 7.66 13.20 11.59
CA ARG A 155 6.37 13.81 11.91
C ARG A 155 5.22 13.20 11.11
N TRP A 156 5.49 12.77 9.88
CA TRP A 156 4.48 12.28 8.94
C TRP A 156 4.85 10.92 8.33
N THR A 157 5.90 10.28 8.85
CA THR A 157 6.31 8.94 8.43
C THR A 157 6.28 7.98 9.61
N VAL A 158 5.99 6.73 9.31
CA VAL A 158 6.12 5.63 10.27
C VAL A 158 7.35 4.79 9.95
N VAL A 159 7.88 4.13 10.97
CA VAL A 159 8.94 3.15 10.83
C VAL A 159 8.30 1.76 10.81
N PRO A 160 8.41 1.01 9.70
CA PRO A 160 7.77 -0.28 9.60
C PRO A 160 8.44 -1.38 10.39
N ILE A 161 7.62 -2.37 10.73
CA ILE A 161 8.07 -3.71 11.12
C ILE A 161 8.41 -4.54 9.87
N SER A 162 9.04 -5.69 10.04
CA SER A 162 9.31 -6.60 8.92
C SER A 162 8.02 -7.22 8.36
N ALA A 163 8.01 -7.52 7.06
CA ALA A 163 6.90 -8.21 6.42
C ALA A 163 6.59 -9.58 7.06
N SER A 164 7.58 -10.24 7.67
CA SER A 164 7.38 -11.48 8.43
C SER A 164 6.49 -11.31 9.66
N SER A 165 6.41 -10.12 10.24
CA SER A 165 5.54 -9.79 11.38
C SER A 165 4.26 -9.07 10.97
N THR A 166 4.18 -8.56 9.74
CA THR A 166 3.01 -7.83 9.22
C THR A 166 1.72 -8.65 9.33
N LYS A 167 1.66 -9.86 8.75
CA LYS A 167 0.42 -10.65 8.70
C LYS A 167 -0.14 -10.94 10.10
N SER A 168 0.70 -11.44 11.01
CA SER A 168 0.26 -11.76 12.37
C SER A 168 -0.17 -10.51 13.16
N THR A 169 0.56 -9.40 12.99
CA THR A 169 0.20 -8.12 13.61
C THR A 169 -1.14 -7.63 13.07
N VAL A 170 -1.34 -7.59 11.76
CA VAL A 170 -2.58 -7.08 11.17
C VAL A 170 -3.78 -7.93 11.60
N LEU A 171 -3.71 -9.26 11.52
CA LEU A 171 -4.81 -10.14 11.91
C LEU A 171 -5.17 -10.07 13.41
N ALA A 172 -4.21 -9.70 14.26
CA ALA A 172 -4.46 -9.53 15.69
C ALA A 172 -5.11 -8.18 16.03
N ASN A 173 -4.86 -7.15 15.22
CA ASN A 173 -5.09 -5.75 15.62
C ASN A 173 -6.07 -4.98 14.71
N ALA A 174 -6.25 -5.37 13.45
CA ALA A 174 -7.05 -4.60 12.51
C ALA A 174 -8.54 -4.88 12.68
N GLY A 175 -9.35 -3.82 12.61
CA GLY A 175 -10.82 -3.91 12.64
C GLY A 175 -11.46 -3.58 13.99
N ILE A 176 -12.77 -3.38 13.96
CA ILE A 176 -13.56 -3.01 15.15
C ILE A 176 -13.57 -4.17 16.15
N GLY A 177 -13.43 -3.85 17.44
CA GLY A 177 -13.40 -4.85 18.51
C GLY A 177 -12.00 -5.46 18.75
N LYS A 178 -10.98 -5.04 17.99
CA LYS A 178 -9.57 -5.26 18.30
C LYS A 178 -9.03 -3.97 18.91
N VAL A 179 -8.70 -3.97 20.20
CA VAL A 179 -8.19 -2.79 20.90
C VAL A 179 -6.83 -3.16 21.48
N ASN A 180 -5.77 -2.68 20.83
CA ASN A 180 -4.38 -2.88 21.23
C ASN A 180 -3.60 -1.58 21.02
#